data_AF-A0A2E6T2H5-F1
#
_entry.id   AF-A0A2E6T2H5-F1
#
_cell.length_a   1.000
_cell.length_b   1.000
_cell.length_c   1.000
_cell.angle_alpha   90.00
_cell.angle_beta   90.00
_cell.angle_gamma   90.00
#
_symmetry.space_group_name_H-M   'P 1'
#
loop_
_entity.id
_entity.type
_entity.pdbx_description
1 polymer ?
#
loop_
_entity_poly.entity_id
_entity_poly.type
_entity_poly.pdbx_seq_one_letter_code
_entity_poly.pdbx_strand_id
1 'polypeptide(L)'
;MPNRCMRLSKRRTIFSRIPPWLSREGFIFVAVCVGAASGQANDLKLTIESNAPLILSWEAGSVTRPGSVSIIPDTQLETSTNLIDWQVIGQEKPGGLGITSQAHKQTIGASDGTRYFRIRSQVRLIAADLRNADLRNADLSHADLALAKLDGANLTSANLTAANLAEAVLGKANFTDANLADAMLAPWHHYPEVIYHNTTLPNGTVKTDSPERQLLIQLYVDSAPKVKLAGRDFSGWDLRGVELQNRNLANCNFTGTDLRNTKLDTASLSGTNLTRANLRGATGFFPNDHEGILLHQTTLPDGTVSD
;
A
#
# COMPACT_ATOMS: atom_id res chain seq x y z
N MET A 1 15.57 42.36 -56.07
CA MET A 1 16.57 41.34 -56.47
C MET A 1 16.76 40.34 -55.33
N PRO A 2 16.97 39.05 -55.65
CA PRO A 2 16.76 37.92 -54.76
C PRO A 2 18.06 37.41 -54.11
N ASN A 3 17.92 36.57 -53.07
CA ASN A 3 18.83 35.49 -52.59
C ASN A 3 18.83 35.47 -51.04
N ARG A 4 18.83 34.36 -50.32
CA ARG A 4 18.70 32.91 -50.59
C ARG A 4 18.65 32.26 -49.20
N CYS A 5 17.93 31.14 -49.10
CA CYS A 5 18.21 30.00 -48.21
C CYS A 5 18.33 30.23 -46.69
N MET A 6 17.33 29.74 -45.95
CA MET A 6 17.61 28.70 -44.95
C MET A 6 16.42 27.74 -44.83
N ARG A 7 16.51 26.62 -45.54
CA ARG A 7 15.79 25.38 -45.20
C ARG A 7 16.29 24.95 -43.81
N LEU A 8 15.42 24.94 -42.81
CA LEU A 8 15.68 24.21 -41.57
C LEU A 8 14.48 23.33 -41.25
N SER A 9 14.43 22.18 -41.93
CA SER A 9 13.69 21.00 -41.50
C SER A 9 14.31 20.45 -40.22
N LYS A 10 14.10 21.11 -39.08
CA LYS A 10 14.50 20.54 -37.79
C LYS A 10 13.31 19.81 -37.20
N ARG A 11 13.29 18.48 -37.36
CA ARG A 11 12.59 17.57 -36.44
C ARG A 11 12.94 18.02 -35.02
N ARG A 12 11.99 18.56 -34.28
CA ARG A 12 12.17 18.91 -32.87
C ARG A 12 12.03 17.61 -32.09
N THR A 13 13.16 17.05 -31.65
CA THR A 13 13.19 15.89 -30.76
C THR A 13 13.23 16.42 -29.33
N ILE A 14 12.18 16.14 -28.56
CA ILE A 14 12.13 16.44 -27.13
C ILE A 14 12.51 15.16 -26.40
N PHE A 15 13.60 15.19 -25.64
CA PHE A 15 14.05 14.08 -24.80
C PHE A 15 13.63 14.33 -23.37
N SER A 16 12.96 13.36 -22.77
CA SER A 16 12.59 13.35 -21.35
C SER A 16 12.83 11.97 -20.75
N ARG A 17 13.62 11.91 -19.68
CA ARG A 17 13.75 10.72 -18.83
C ARG A 17 12.57 10.73 -17.86
N ILE A 18 11.74 9.69 -17.89
CA ILE A 18 10.59 9.56 -16.99
C ILE A 18 11.05 8.80 -15.74
N PRO A 19 11.04 9.41 -14.54
CA PRO A 19 11.33 8.70 -13.31
C PRO A 19 10.23 7.66 -13.02
N PRO A 20 10.56 6.61 -12.26
CA PRO A 20 9.73 5.42 -12.19
C PRO A 20 8.52 5.45 -11.24
N TRP A 21 8.23 6.56 -10.56
CA TRP A 21 7.26 6.64 -9.45
C TRP A 21 6.04 7.53 -9.75
N LEU A 22 5.46 7.44 -10.95
CA LEU A 22 4.45 8.39 -11.44
C LEU A 22 3.07 7.74 -11.59
N SER A 23 2.07 8.23 -10.85
CA SER A 23 0.68 7.77 -10.96
C SER A 23 -0.38 8.87 -10.77
N ARG A 24 -1.34 8.76 -11.70
CA ARG A 24 -2.78 9.05 -11.76
C ARG A 24 -3.38 10.47 -11.92
N GLU A 25 -2.99 11.56 -11.27
CA GLU A 25 -3.77 12.83 -11.43
C GLU A 25 -2.89 14.10 -11.56
N GLY A 26 -3.12 14.86 -12.64
CA GLY A 26 -2.16 15.83 -13.20
C GLY A 26 -2.40 17.30 -12.90
N PHE A 27 -1.48 18.19 -13.33
CA PHE A 27 -1.66 19.66 -13.43
C PHE A 27 -0.64 20.33 -14.41
N ILE A 28 -0.72 21.67 -14.54
CA ILE A 28 -0.37 22.51 -15.70
C ILE A 28 1.03 23.15 -15.61
N PHE A 29 1.82 23.08 -16.69
CA PHE A 29 2.87 24.06 -17.02
C PHE A 29 2.61 24.74 -18.37
N VAL A 30 2.88 26.04 -18.39
CA VAL A 30 3.06 26.89 -19.57
C VAL A 30 4.57 26.94 -19.82
N ALA A 31 5.01 26.55 -21.02
CA ALA A 31 6.42 26.65 -21.38
C ALA A 31 6.76 28.08 -21.81
N VAL A 32 7.23 28.89 -20.85
CA VAL A 32 8.21 29.96 -21.11
C VAL A 32 9.45 29.61 -20.29
N CYS A 33 10.62 29.70 -20.93
CA CYS A 33 11.90 29.35 -20.35
C CYS A 33 12.25 30.24 -19.14
N VAL A 34 12.91 29.64 -18.15
CA VAL A 34 13.70 30.18 -17.01
C VAL A 34 13.10 29.85 -15.64
N GLY A 35 13.94 29.23 -14.79
CA GLY A 35 13.88 29.35 -13.33
C GLY A 35 13.35 28.12 -12.60
N ALA A 36 14.21 27.54 -11.75
CA ALA A 36 13.88 26.45 -10.84
C ALA A 36 12.87 26.89 -9.75
N ALA A 37 11.94 25.99 -9.38
CA ALA A 37 11.35 25.97 -8.04
C ALA A 37 10.76 24.58 -7.74
N SER A 38 10.99 24.15 -6.51
CA SER A 38 10.62 22.90 -5.85
C SER A 38 9.14 22.77 -5.53
N GLY A 39 8.60 21.55 -5.66
CA GLY A 39 7.27 21.15 -5.17
C GLY A 39 6.71 19.99 -6.02
N GLN A 40 6.27 18.92 -5.36
CA GLN A 40 5.98 17.59 -5.92
C GLN A 40 4.83 17.51 -6.95
N ALA A 41 4.91 16.44 -7.77
CA ALA A 41 3.95 15.83 -8.71
C ALA A 41 4.03 16.23 -10.21
N ASN A 42 3.83 15.34 -11.21
CA ASN A 42 4.45 14.05 -11.57
C ASN A 42 3.95 13.62 -12.97
N ASP A 43 4.04 14.50 -13.99
CA ASP A 43 3.75 14.17 -15.41
C ASP A 43 4.52 15.09 -16.37
N LEU A 44 4.99 14.55 -17.50
CA LEU A 44 5.66 15.32 -18.55
C LEU A 44 4.63 16.05 -19.43
N LYS A 45 4.47 17.37 -19.25
CA LYS A 45 3.60 18.20 -20.08
C LYS A 45 4.36 18.93 -21.18
N LEU A 46 3.97 18.70 -22.43
CA LEU A 46 4.49 19.42 -23.60
C LEU A 46 3.35 20.16 -24.30
N THR A 47 3.35 21.50 -24.24
CA THR A 47 2.50 22.34 -25.09
C THR A 47 3.23 22.61 -26.39
N ILE A 48 2.68 22.14 -27.52
CA ILE A 48 3.33 22.28 -28.83
C ILE A 48 2.32 22.82 -29.83
N GLU A 49 2.45 24.10 -30.18
CA GLU A 49 1.79 24.70 -31.33
C GLU A 49 2.65 24.42 -32.57
N SER A 50 2.34 23.35 -33.30
CA SER A 50 3.09 23.03 -34.53
C SER A 50 2.29 22.22 -35.53
N ASN A 51 2.27 22.69 -36.78
CA ASN A 51 1.74 21.98 -37.94
C ASN A 51 2.71 20.91 -38.49
N ALA A 52 3.70 20.50 -37.70
CA ALA A 52 4.67 19.46 -38.05
C ALA A 52 4.41 18.18 -37.24
N PRO A 53 4.70 17.00 -37.79
CA PRO A 53 4.60 15.76 -37.04
C PRO A 53 5.53 15.79 -35.82
N LEU A 54 4.99 15.41 -34.67
CA LEU A 54 5.68 15.40 -33.39
C LEU A 54 6.22 14.00 -33.11
N ILE A 55 7.48 13.91 -32.65
CA ILE A 55 8.05 12.64 -32.17
C ILE A 55 8.15 12.74 -30.65
N LEU A 56 7.37 11.91 -29.97
CA LEU A 56 7.46 11.71 -28.54
C LEU A 56 8.34 10.49 -28.27
N SER A 57 9.19 10.57 -27.24
CA SER A 57 10.04 9.46 -26.82
C SER A 57 10.07 9.39 -25.31
N TRP A 58 9.90 8.19 -24.76
CA TRP A 58 9.90 7.95 -23.32
C TRP A 58 10.53 6.61 -22.98
N GLU A 59 10.97 6.47 -21.73
CA GLU A 59 11.57 5.25 -21.20
C GLU A 59 11.06 5.09 -19.75
N ALA A 60 10.51 3.92 -19.42
CA ALA A 60 9.96 3.65 -18.10
C ALA A 60 11.04 3.04 -17.19
N GLY A 61 11.48 3.78 -16.18
CA GLY A 61 12.44 3.25 -15.20
C GLY A 61 11.82 2.19 -14.28
N SER A 62 12.65 1.51 -13.50
CA SER A 62 12.15 0.60 -12.46
C SER A 62 11.72 1.33 -11.20
N VAL A 63 10.53 0.98 -10.68
CA VAL A 63 9.94 1.60 -9.48
C VAL A 63 10.64 1.21 -8.19
N THR A 64 11.58 0.28 -8.28
CA THR A 64 12.40 -0.22 -7.19
C THR A 64 13.84 0.29 -7.33
N ARG A 65 14.64 0.09 -6.28
CA ARG A 65 16.03 0.55 -6.26
C ARG A 65 16.94 -0.35 -7.12
N PRO A 66 18.03 0.19 -7.70
CA PRO A 66 19.05 -0.62 -8.33
C PRO A 66 19.57 -1.73 -7.40
N GLY A 67 19.74 -2.94 -7.92
CA GLY A 67 20.17 -4.11 -7.15
C GLY A 67 19.05 -4.86 -6.42
N SER A 68 17.80 -4.36 -6.50
CA SER A 68 16.59 -5.08 -6.08
C SER A 68 15.85 -5.68 -7.28
N VAL A 69 14.69 -6.28 -7.05
CA VAL A 69 13.88 -6.84 -8.14
C VAL A 69 13.42 -5.72 -9.07
N SER A 70 13.72 -5.82 -10.38
CA SER A 70 13.28 -4.82 -11.36
C SER A 70 11.78 -4.94 -11.57
N ILE A 71 11.04 -3.89 -11.26
CA ILE A 71 9.61 -3.74 -11.59
C ILE A 71 9.50 -2.53 -12.52
N ILE A 72 9.14 -2.76 -13.77
CA ILE A 72 8.89 -1.71 -14.76
C ILE A 72 7.38 -1.52 -14.88
N PRO A 73 6.84 -0.29 -14.87
CA PRO A 73 5.42 -0.06 -15.06
C PRO A 73 5.00 -0.19 -16.53
N ASP A 74 3.74 -0.56 -16.75
CA ASP A 74 3.08 -0.40 -18.04
C ASP A 74 2.97 1.09 -18.36
N THR A 75 3.19 1.47 -19.62
CA THR A 75 3.07 2.86 -20.06
C THR A 75 2.13 3.03 -21.24
N GLN A 76 1.27 4.04 -21.17
CA GLN A 76 0.30 4.38 -22.21
C GLN A 76 0.36 5.87 -22.54
N LEU A 77 0.62 6.18 -23.81
CA LEU A 77 0.50 7.56 -24.30
C LEU A 77 -0.96 7.93 -24.47
N GLU A 78 -1.32 9.11 -23.97
CA GLU A 78 -2.66 9.67 -24.05
C GLU A 78 -2.60 11.13 -24.52
N THR A 79 -3.68 11.60 -25.16
CA THR A 79 -3.87 12.98 -25.60
C THR A 79 -5.19 13.55 -25.09
N SER A 80 -5.23 14.87 -24.92
CA SER A 80 -6.45 15.60 -24.59
C SER A 80 -6.48 16.94 -25.30
N THR A 81 -7.67 17.50 -25.52
CA THR A 81 -7.87 18.87 -26.02
C THR A 81 -8.30 19.84 -24.93
N ASN A 82 -8.78 19.34 -23.78
CA ASN A 82 -9.37 20.15 -22.71
C ASN A 82 -8.83 19.81 -21.31
N LEU A 83 -7.82 18.92 -21.21
CA LEU A 83 -7.22 18.41 -19.96
C LEU A 83 -8.14 17.56 -19.09
N ILE A 84 -9.39 17.37 -19.49
CA ILE A 84 -10.40 16.59 -18.77
C ILE A 84 -10.57 15.23 -19.45
N ASP A 85 -10.82 15.25 -20.75
CA ASP A 85 -11.06 14.05 -21.54
C ASP A 85 -9.76 13.57 -22.18
N TRP A 86 -9.30 12.40 -21.77
CA TRP A 86 -8.07 11.79 -22.25
C TRP A 86 -8.35 10.60 -23.16
N GLN A 87 -7.68 10.56 -24.30
CA GLN A 87 -7.79 9.51 -25.32
C GLN A 87 -6.45 8.82 -25.52
N VAL A 88 -6.47 7.50 -25.59
CA VAL A 88 -5.30 6.66 -25.81
C VAL A 88 -4.75 6.85 -27.22
N ILE A 89 -3.42 6.96 -27.35
CA ILE A 89 -2.71 6.92 -28.62
C ILE A 89 -1.84 5.67 -28.68
N GLY A 90 -2.07 4.85 -29.71
CA GLY A 90 -1.29 3.65 -29.97
C GLY A 90 -1.54 2.55 -28.94
N GLN A 91 -0.67 1.54 -28.94
CA GLN A 91 -0.74 0.42 -28.01
C GLN A 91 0.03 0.71 -26.72
N GLU A 92 -0.50 0.21 -25.61
CA GLU A 92 0.19 0.16 -24.33
C GLU A 92 1.53 -0.55 -24.46
N LYS A 93 2.52 -0.06 -23.72
CA LYS A 93 3.84 -0.68 -23.63
C LYS A 93 3.91 -1.42 -22.30
N PRO A 94 3.86 -2.76 -22.34
CA PRO A 94 3.85 -3.55 -21.12
C PRO A 94 5.19 -3.44 -20.40
N GLY A 95 5.09 -3.17 -19.11
CA GLY A 95 6.10 -3.36 -18.10
C GLY A 95 6.12 -4.80 -17.58
N GLY A 96 6.59 -4.98 -16.35
CA GLY A 96 6.57 -6.26 -15.67
C GLY A 96 7.73 -6.48 -14.71
N LEU A 97 7.79 -7.70 -14.17
CA LEU A 97 8.79 -8.15 -13.23
C LEU A 97 10.04 -8.68 -13.97
N GLY A 98 11.23 -8.27 -13.52
CA GLY A 98 12.51 -8.75 -14.05
C GLY A 98 12.87 -8.26 -15.45
N ILE A 99 12.08 -7.35 -16.04
CA ILE A 99 12.35 -6.83 -17.37
C ILE A 99 13.28 -5.60 -17.31
N THR A 100 14.00 -5.38 -18.41
CA THR A 100 14.88 -4.21 -18.58
C THR A 100 14.09 -3.06 -19.20
N SER A 101 14.37 -1.84 -18.72
CA SER A 101 13.77 -0.63 -19.29
C SER A 101 14.06 -0.49 -20.80
N GLN A 102 13.06 -0.05 -21.56
CA GLN A 102 13.19 0.18 -23.00
C GLN A 102 12.68 1.57 -23.37
N ALA A 103 13.43 2.23 -24.27
CA ALA A 103 13.01 3.50 -24.84
C ALA A 103 11.98 3.26 -25.97
N HIS A 104 10.85 3.93 -25.87
CA HIS A 104 9.77 3.92 -26.84
C HIS A 104 9.71 5.25 -27.58
N LYS A 105 9.27 5.20 -28.84
CA LYS A 105 9.06 6.38 -29.68
C LYS A 105 7.71 6.28 -30.37
N GLN A 106 6.96 7.39 -30.37
CA GLN A 106 5.70 7.50 -31.08
C GLN A 106 5.71 8.75 -31.94
N THR A 107 5.34 8.61 -33.22
CA THR A 107 5.13 9.74 -34.11
C THR A 107 3.66 10.11 -34.11
N ILE A 108 3.37 11.39 -33.89
CA ILE A 108 2.04 11.98 -33.87
C ILE A 108 1.88 12.87 -35.09
N GLY A 109 0.81 12.66 -35.83
CA GLY A 109 0.48 13.50 -36.98
C GLY A 109 0.26 14.97 -36.59
N ALA A 110 0.58 15.87 -37.51
CA ALA A 110 0.21 17.27 -37.38
C ALA A 110 -1.32 17.39 -37.25
N SER A 111 -1.77 18.31 -36.41
CA SER A 111 -3.19 18.71 -36.35
C SER A 111 -3.27 20.18 -35.99
N ASP A 112 -4.39 20.80 -36.37
CA ASP A 112 -4.71 22.16 -35.95
C ASP A 112 -5.27 22.17 -34.52
N GLY A 113 -5.04 23.26 -33.79
CA GLY A 113 -5.51 23.44 -32.42
C GLY A 113 -4.61 22.84 -31.33
N THR A 114 -4.87 23.23 -30.09
CA THR A 114 -4.08 22.83 -28.93
C THR A 114 -4.35 21.38 -28.54
N ARG A 115 -3.28 20.62 -28.32
CA ARG A 115 -3.32 19.26 -27.74
C ARG A 115 -2.39 19.17 -26.55
N TYR A 116 -2.78 18.35 -25.59
CA TYR A 116 -2.01 17.99 -24.41
C TYR A 116 -1.67 16.51 -24.49
N PHE A 117 -0.49 16.13 -24.03
CA PHE A 117 -0.04 14.74 -24.00
C PHE A 117 0.42 14.38 -22.60
N ARG A 118 0.22 13.11 -22.23
CA ARG A 118 0.78 12.51 -21.01
C ARG A 118 1.15 11.04 -21.24
N ILE A 119 2.00 10.50 -20.37
CA ILE A 119 2.26 9.07 -20.30
C ILE A 119 1.65 8.55 -19.01
N ARG A 120 0.55 7.81 -19.11
CA ARG A 120 0.02 7.05 -17.97
C ARG A 120 1.01 5.94 -17.64
N SER A 121 1.41 5.83 -16.38
CA SER A 121 2.30 4.77 -15.87
C SER A 121 1.56 4.00 -14.79
N GLN A 122 1.57 2.66 -14.86
CA GLN A 122 0.90 1.80 -13.89
C GLN A 122 1.72 0.54 -13.59
N VAL A 123 1.89 0.23 -12.31
CA VAL A 123 2.47 -1.04 -11.89
C VAL A 123 1.35 -2.08 -11.79
N ARG A 124 1.38 -3.09 -12.65
CA ARG A 124 0.41 -4.21 -12.65
C ARG A 124 1.12 -5.51 -12.31
N LEU A 125 0.87 -6.00 -11.09
CA LEU A 125 1.51 -7.17 -10.49
C LEU A 125 0.47 -8.12 -9.88
N ILE A 126 -0.71 -8.19 -10.49
CA ILE A 126 -1.80 -9.06 -10.07
C ILE A 126 -1.30 -10.52 -10.03
N ALA A 127 -1.50 -11.18 -8.90
CA ALA A 127 -1.05 -12.55 -8.63
C ALA A 127 0.46 -12.80 -8.80
N ALA A 128 1.29 -11.75 -8.83
CA ALA A 128 2.73 -11.88 -8.98
C ALA A 128 3.35 -12.57 -7.75
N ASP A 129 4.41 -13.35 -8.00
CA ASP A 129 5.23 -13.94 -6.93
C ASP A 129 6.35 -12.97 -6.56
N LEU A 130 6.19 -12.33 -5.40
CA LEU A 130 7.12 -11.36 -4.82
C LEU A 130 7.61 -11.84 -3.44
N ARG A 131 7.56 -13.14 -3.18
CA ARG A 131 7.98 -13.70 -1.88
C ARG A 131 9.45 -13.39 -1.64
N ASN A 132 9.76 -12.88 -0.44
CA ASN A 132 11.08 -12.43 -0.02
C ASN A 132 11.71 -11.34 -0.91
N ALA A 133 10.93 -10.66 -1.76
CA ALA A 133 11.43 -9.60 -2.60
C ALA A 133 11.93 -8.40 -1.76
N ASP A 134 13.04 -7.81 -2.18
CA ASP A 134 13.47 -6.50 -1.68
C ASP A 134 12.69 -5.41 -2.43
N LEU A 135 11.73 -4.80 -1.77
CA LEU A 135 10.88 -3.71 -2.26
C LEU A 135 11.08 -2.44 -1.43
N ARG A 136 12.23 -2.31 -0.75
CA ARG A 136 12.51 -1.17 0.12
C ARG A 136 12.47 0.12 -0.69
N ASN A 137 11.69 1.08 -0.20
CA ASN A 137 11.51 2.39 -0.81
C ASN A 137 11.02 2.33 -2.26
N ALA A 138 10.37 1.22 -2.65
CA ALA A 138 9.71 1.14 -3.93
C ALA A 138 8.55 2.13 -3.97
N ASP A 139 8.34 2.76 -5.12
CA ASP A 139 7.09 3.45 -5.36
C ASP A 139 6.10 2.51 -6.04
N LEU A 140 5.17 2.02 -5.24
CA LEU A 140 4.07 1.17 -5.64
C LEU A 140 2.75 1.91 -5.43
N SER A 141 2.76 3.25 -5.45
CA SER A 141 1.54 4.02 -5.34
C SER A 141 0.62 3.71 -6.52
N HIS A 142 -0.65 3.51 -6.20
CA HIS A 142 -1.69 3.09 -7.14
C HIS A 142 -1.39 1.78 -7.89
N ALA A 143 -0.42 0.97 -7.42
CA ALA A 143 -0.11 -0.32 -8.02
C ALA A 143 -1.27 -1.30 -7.85
N ASP A 144 -1.47 -2.16 -8.83
CA ASP A 144 -2.38 -3.29 -8.74
C ASP A 144 -1.62 -4.54 -8.32
N LEU A 145 -1.67 -4.85 -7.03
CA LEU A 145 -1.03 -5.98 -6.35
C LEU A 145 -2.06 -7.02 -5.87
N ALA A 146 -3.29 -6.99 -6.41
CA ALA A 146 -4.32 -7.95 -6.04
C ALA A 146 -3.81 -9.38 -6.20
N LEU A 147 -4.09 -10.25 -5.20
CA LEU A 147 -3.66 -11.66 -5.18
C LEU A 147 -2.13 -11.88 -5.17
N ALA A 148 -1.30 -10.84 -5.09
CA ALA A 148 0.15 -11.00 -5.10
C ALA A 148 0.64 -11.76 -3.86
N LYS A 149 1.70 -12.56 -4.04
CA LYS A 149 2.36 -13.29 -2.95
C LYS A 149 3.54 -12.47 -2.44
N LEU A 150 3.39 -11.83 -1.30
CA LEU A 150 4.37 -10.94 -0.67
C LEU A 150 4.94 -11.55 0.62
N ASP A 151 4.82 -12.87 0.82
CA ASP A 151 5.34 -13.50 2.03
C ASP A 151 6.84 -13.22 2.21
N GLY A 152 7.22 -12.65 3.36
CA GLY A 152 8.59 -12.26 3.69
C GLY A 152 9.14 -11.07 2.90
N ALA A 153 8.34 -10.41 2.04
CA ALA A 153 8.80 -9.27 1.26
C ALA A 153 9.18 -8.09 2.17
N ASN A 154 10.25 -7.39 1.81
CA ASN A 154 10.72 -6.22 2.53
C ASN A 154 10.23 -4.93 1.86
N LEU A 155 9.17 -4.32 2.39
CA LEU A 155 8.55 -3.09 1.91
C LEU A 155 8.92 -1.89 2.79
N THR A 156 10.07 -1.93 3.47
CA THR A 156 10.51 -0.84 4.36
C THR A 156 10.56 0.48 3.59
N SER A 157 9.88 1.51 4.11
CA SER A 157 9.75 2.84 3.52
C SER A 157 9.13 2.87 2.12
N ALA A 158 8.42 1.82 1.70
CA ALA A 158 7.74 1.79 0.40
C ALA A 158 6.51 2.72 0.39
N ASN A 159 6.25 3.34 -0.76
CA ASN A 159 5.02 4.09 -1.00
C ASN A 159 3.99 3.16 -1.65
N LEU A 160 2.89 2.88 -0.96
CA LEU A 160 1.78 2.03 -1.44
C LEU A 160 0.45 2.81 -1.38
N THR A 161 0.50 4.14 -1.39
CA THR A 161 -0.70 4.97 -1.33
C THR A 161 -1.65 4.59 -2.46
N ALA A 162 -2.93 4.37 -2.13
CA ALA A 162 -3.98 3.95 -3.05
C ALA A 162 -3.68 2.66 -3.85
N ALA A 163 -2.73 1.83 -3.41
CA ALA A 163 -2.45 0.54 -4.04
C ALA A 163 -3.59 -0.45 -3.78
N ASN A 164 -3.84 -1.33 -4.74
CA ASN A 164 -4.77 -2.44 -4.58
C ASN A 164 -4.01 -3.67 -4.06
N LEU A 165 -4.23 -4.04 -2.80
CA LEU A 165 -3.68 -5.23 -2.14
C LEU A 165 -4.80 -6.24 -1.77
N ALA A 166 -5.93 -6.20 -2.48
CA ALA A 166 -7.02 -7.13 -2.25
C ALA A 166 -6.54 -8.58 -2.39
N GLU A 167 -6.81 -9.39 -1.37
CA GLU A 167 -6.43 -10.81 -1.32
C GLU A 167 -4.93 -11.09 -1.50
N ALA A 168 -4.05 -10.10 -1.32
CA ALA A 168 -2.60 -10.32 -1.32
C ALA A 168 -2.18 -11.14 -0.08
N VAL A 169 -1.24 -12.06 -0.26
CA VAL A 169 -0.68 -12.88 0.82
C VAL A 169 0.51 -12.15 1.41
N LEU A 170 0.42 -11.73 2.68
CA LEU A 170 1.41 -10.84 3.31
C LEU A 170 2.24 -11.52 4.41
N GLY A 171 2.23 -12.84 4.58
CA GLY A 171 2.86 -13.51 5.74
C GLY A 171 4.32 -13.07 5.96
N LYS A 172 4.66 -12.53 7.14
CA LYS A 172 6.02 -12.00 7.45
C LYS A 172 6.49 -10.81 6.60
N ALA A 173 5.63 -10.17 5.80
CA ALA A 173 5.99 -8.96 5.07
C ALA A 173 6.37 -7.83 6.05
N ASN A 174 7.30 -6.97 5.66
CA ASN A 174 7.76 -5.86 6.48
C ASN A 174 7.37 -4.51 5.88
N PHE A 175 6.41 -3.82 6.51
CA PHE A 175 5.94 -2.48 6.15
C PHE A 175 6.52 -1.36 7.03
N THR A 176 7.67 -1.58 7.67
CA THR A 176 8.31 -0.56 8.51
C THR A 176 8.45 0.76 7.74
N ASP A 177 7.96 1.87 8.29
CA ASP A 177 7.95 3.21 7.66
C ASP A 177 7.21 3.31 6.30
N ALA A 178 6.43 2.30 5.91
CA ALA A 178 5.71 2.30 4.65
C ALA A 178 4.41 3.13 4.73
N ASN A 179 3.95 3.63 3.58
CA ASN A 179 2.70 4.38 3.48
C ASN A 179 1.63 3.58 2.72
N LEU A 180 0.60 3.10 3.42
CA LEU A 180 -0.57 2.41 2.86
C LEU A 180 -1.82 3.29 2.81
N ALA A 181 -1.71 4.61 2.94
CA ALA A 181 -2.88 5.52 2.91
C ALA A 181 -3.77 5.23 1.68
N ASP A 182 -5.07 5.13 1.88
CA ASP A 182 -6.06 4.81 0.85
C ASP A 182 -5.87 3.47 0.12
N ALA A 183 -4.92 2.62 0.54
CA ALA A 183 -4.72 1.32 -0.07
C ALA A 183 -5.90 0.38 0.21
N MET A 184 -6.29 -0.42 -0.80
CA MET A 184 -7.32 -1.43 -0.63
C MET A 184 -6.71 -2.70 -0.03
N LEU A 185 -6.93 -2.92 1.26
CA LEU A 185 -6.57 -4.14 1.99
C LEU A 185 -7.83 -4.85 2.47
N ALA A 186 -7.87 -6.18 2.38
CA ALA A 186 -9.02 -6.92 2.91
C ALA A 186 -9.09 -6.80 4.45
N PRO A 187 -10.30 -6.76 5.05
CA PRO A 187 -10.50 -6.55 6.49
C PRO A 187 -9.84 -7.59 7.42
N TRP A 188 -9.41 -8.72 6.86
CA TRP A 188 -8.94 -9.91 7.58
C TRP A 188 -7.42 -9.98 7.72
N HIS A 189 -6.65 -9.04 7.17
CA HIS A 189 -5.18 -9.12 7.08
C HIS A 189 -4.40 -8.52 8.25
N HIS A 190 -4.91 -8.65 9.48
CA HIS A 190 -4.07 -8.58 10.67
C HIS A 190 -3.34 -9.92 10.86
N TYR A 191 -2.47 -10.26 9.92
CA TYR A 191 -1.56 -11.38 10.11
C TYR A 191 -0.60 -11.04 11.26
N PRO A 192 -0.53 -11.87 12.32
CA PRO A 192 0.36 -11.62 13.46
C PRO A 192 1.84 -11.58 13.05
N GLU A 193 2.18 -11.98 11.83
CA GLU A 193 3.54 -12.00 11.29
C GLU A 193 3.94 -10.79 10.44
N VAL A 194 3.00 -10.01 9.84
CA VAL A 194 3.29 -8.80 9.03
C VAL A 194 3.79 -7.59 9.83
N ILE A 195 5.06 -7.21 9.78
CA ILE A 195 5.62 -6.11 10.58
C ILE A 195 5.05 -4.74 10.16
N TYR A 196 4.47 -4.00 11.11
CA TYR A 196 3.91 -2.65 10.94
C TYR A 196 4.59 -1.69 11.93
N HIS A 197 5.86 -1.33 11.73
CA HIS A 197 6.53 -0.32 12.57
C HIS A 197 6.45 1.05 11.91
N ASN A 198 5.84 2.06 12.55
CA ASN A 198 5.67 3.40 11.97
C ASN A 198 5.03 3.39 10.56
N THR A 199 4.07 2.50 10.33
CA THR A 199 3.38 2.33 9.04
C THR A 199 2.10 3.15 8.99
N THR A 200 1.88 3.95 7.95
CA THR A 200 0.57 4.57 7.70
C THR A 200 -0.40 3.54 7.12
N LEU A 201 -1.56 3.33 7.75
CA LEU A 201 -2.62 2.41 7.32
C LEU A 201 -3.57 3.07 6.29
N PRO A 202 -4.44 2.28 5.61
CA PRO A 202 -5.42 2.79 4.65
C PRO A 202 -6.29 3.95 5.14
N ASN A 203 -6.66 3.96 6.40
CA ASN A 203 -7.47 5.03 7.00
C ASN A 203 -6.65 6.26 7.44
N GLY A 204 -5.36 6.32 7.11
CA GLY A 204 -4.43 7.39 7.48
C GLY A 204 -3.86 7.31 8.90
N THR A 205 -4.28 6.35 9.71
CA THR A 205 -3.69 6.16 11.05
C THR A 205 -2.29 5.54 10.97
N VAL A 206 -1.41 5.88 11.90
CA VAL A 206 -0.07 5.28 11.98
C VAL A 206 -0.11 4.09 12.94
N LYS A 207 0.32 2.92 12.47
CA LYS A 207 0.51 1.71 13.26
C LYS A 207 1.99 1.49 13.51
N THR A 208 2.35 1.37 14.78
CA THR A 208 3.68 0.93 15.18
C THR A 208 3.55 -0.34 15.99
N ASP A 209 4.28 -1.37 15.59
CA ASP A 209 4.41 -2.61 16.33
C ASP A 209 5.02 -2.30 17.69
N SER A 210 4.19 -2.47 18.70
CA SER A 210 4.56 -2.34 20.09
C SER A 210 4.85 -3.75 20.68
N PRO A 211 5.43 -3.87 21.90
CA PRO A 211 5.70 -5.15 22.59
C PRO A 211 4.56 -6.18 22.53
N GLU A 212 3.35 -5.67 22.40
CA GLU A 212 2.08 -6.22 21.99
C GLU A 212 2.19 -7.37 21.00
N ARG A 213 2.88 -7.12 19.89
CA ARG A 213 3.04 -8.08 18.80
C ARG A 213 3.95 -9.24 19.20
N GLN A 214 5.01 -8.93 19.94
CA GLN A 214 5.95 -9.93 20.43
C GLN A 214 5.25 -10.88 21.41
N LEU A 215 4.35 -10.34 22.23
CA LEU A 215 3.49 -11.11 23.12
C LEU A 215 2.45 -11.92 22.35
N LEU A 216 1.79 -11.35 21.35
CA LEU A 216 0.83 -12.04 20.48
C LEU A 216 1.45 -13.25 19.75
N ILE A 217 2.65 -13.09 19.18
CA ILE A 217 3.41 -14.20 18.56
C ILE A 217 3.71 -15.30 19.60
N GLN A 218 4.05 -14.91 20.83
CA GLN A 218 4.22 -15.84 21.96
C GLN A 218 2.91 -16.41 22.51
N LEU A 219 1.74 -16.02 22.01
CA LEU A 219 0.46 -16.58 22.42
C LEU A 219 -0.20 -17.42 21.32
N TYR A 220 0.22 -17.25 20.07
CA TYR A 220 -0.36 -17.95 18.91
C TYR A 220 0.20 -19.37 18.67
N VAL A 221 1.27 -19.77 19.37
CA VAL A 221 1.94 -21.07 19.15
C VAL A 221 1.62 -22.04 20.28
N ASP A 222 1.15 -23.25 19.93
CA ASP A 222 0.75 -24.36 20.84
C ASP A 222 1.82 -24.80 21.87
N SER A 223 3.05 -24.33 21.72
CA SER A 223 4.17 -24.60 22.63
C SER A 223 4.83 -23.34 23.18
N ALA A 224 4.18 -22.18 23.00
CA ALA A 224 4.78 -20.94 23.44
C ALA A 224 4.91 -20.91 24.97
N PRO A 225 6.06 -20.48 25.50
CA PRO A 225 6.34 -20.49 26.93
C PRO A 225 5.22 -19.82 27.72
N LYS A 226 4.99 -20.25 28.97
CA LYS A 226 4.04 -19.60 29.88
C LYS A 226 4.54 -18.21 30.25
N VAL A 227 4.31 -17.23 29.36
CA VAL A 227 4.58 -15.83 29.63
C VAL A 227 3.69 -15.37 30.77
N LYS A 228 4.25 -14.62 31.72
CA LYS A 228 3.47 -14.03 32.80
C LYS A 228 2.59 -12.91 32.24
N LEU A 229 1.28 -13.17 32.11
CA LEU A 229 0.30 -12.22 31.58
C LEU A 229 -0.45 -11.47 32.69
N ALA A 230 -0.66 -12.08 33.85
CA ALA A 230 -1.41 -11.49 34.96
C ALA A 230 -1.00 -10.04 35.27
N GLY A 231 -2.00 -9.16 35.39
CA GLY A 231 -1.84 -7.74 35.69
C GLY A 231 -1.43 -6.86 34.51
N ARG A 232 -1.28 -7.41 33.30
CA ARG A 232 -0.89 -6.61 32.13
C ARG A 232 -2.05 -5.80 31.56
N ASP A 233 -1.69 -4.71 30.90
CA ASP A 233 -2.62 -3.88 30.14
C ASP A 233 -2.68 -4.33 28.68
N PHE A 234 -3.88 -4.73 28.26
CA PHE A 234 -4.27 -5.13 26.91
C PHE A 234 -5.33 -4.19 26.32
N SER A 235 -5.56 -3.03 26.91
CA SER A 235 -6.65 -2.14 26.49
C SER A 235 -6.53 -1.71 25.02
N GLY A 236 -7.61 -1.89 24.27
CA GLY A 236 -7.70 -1.57 22.84
C GLY A 236 -6.96 -2.55 21.91
N TRP A 237 -6.42 -3.66 22.41
CA TRP A 237 -5.69 -4.61 21.56
C TRP A 237 -6.64 -5.39 20.65
N ASP A 238 -6.13 -5.82 19.50
CA ASP A 238 -6.75 -6.84 18.64
C ASP A 238 -6.14 -8.21 18.97
N LEU A 239 -6.91 -9.03 19.70
CA LEU A 239 -6.54 -10.37 20.14
C LEU A 239 -7.43 -11.44 19.49
N ARG A 240 -8.04 -11.16 18.34
CA ARG A 240 -8.96 -12.10 17.69
C ARG A 240 -8.31 -13.42 17.38
N GLY A 241 -9.00 -14.52 17.70
CA GLY A 241 -8.53 -15.87 17.41
C GLY A 241 -7.30 -16.31 18.21
N VAL A 242 -6.83 -15.50 19.16
CA VAL A 242 -5.68 -15.85 19.99
C VAL A 242 -6.05 -16.98 20.94
N GLU A 243 -5.10 -17.89 21.11
CA GLU A 243 -5.18 -19.06 21.97
C GLU A 243 -4.75 -18.70 23.40
N LEU A 244 -5.73 -18.42 24.25
CA LEU A 244 -5.53 -18.01 25.65
C LEU A 244 -5.86 -19.14 26.64
N GLN A 245 -6.12 -20.36 26.17
CA GLN A 245 -6.44 -21.51 27.00
C GLN A 245 -5.33 -21.80 28.02
N ASN A 246 -5.72 -22.21 29.23
CA ASN A 246 -4.81 -22.54 30.34
C ASN A 246 -3.89 -21.38 30.81
N ARG A 247 -4.15 -20.13 30.41
CA ARG A 247 -3.32 -18.96 30.78
C ARG A 247 -3.84 -18.29 32.05
N ASN A 248 -2.93 -17.71 32.83
CA ASN A 248 -3.26 -16.83 33.95
C ASN A 248 -3.36 -15.38 33.43
N LEU A 249 -4.59 -14.89 33.30
CA LEU A 249 -4.94 -13.53 32.88
C LEU A 249 -5.46 -12.69 34.04
N ALA A 250 -5.26 -13.12 35.30
CA ALA A 250 -5.84 -12.45 36.45
C ALA A 250 -5.40 -10.97 36.51
N ASN A 251 -6.32 -10.08 36.85
CA ASN A 251 -6.12 -8.64 36.98
C ASN A 251 -5.65 -7.92 35.70
N CYS A 252 -5.76 -8.55 34.52
CA CYS A 252 -5.46 -7.89 33.26
C CYS A 252 -6.51 -6.82 32.90
N ASN A 253 -6.06 -5.74 32.25
CA ASN A 253 -6.95 -4.74 31.68
C ASN A 253 -7.21 -5.05 30.21
N PHE A 254 -8.41 -5.52 29.88
CA PHE A 254 -8.90 -5.77 28.52
C PHE A 254 -9.88 -4.70 28.03
N THR A 255 -9.88 -3.50 28.60
CA THR A 255 -10.84 -2.45 28.22
C THR A 255 -10.81 -2.18 26.71
N GLY A 256 -11.94 -2.34 26.02
CA GLY A 256 -12.05 -2.07 24.57
C GLY A 256 -11.30 -3.05 23.65
N THR A 257 -10.85 -4.19 24.17
CA THR A 257 -10.10 -5.21 23.40
C THR A 257 -11.02 -5.99 22.46
N ASP A 258 -10.54 -6.32 21.27
CA ASP A 258 -11.21 -7.27 20.37
C ASP A 258 -10.74 -8.71 20.67
N LEU A 259 -11.58 -9.49 21.35
CA LEU A 259 -11.37 -10.88 21.76
C LEU A 259 -12.25 -11.85 20.95
N ARG A 260 -12.69 -11.47 19.74
CA ARG A 260 -13.58 -12.36 18.96
C ARG A 260 -12.88 -13.67 18.63
N ASN A 261 -13.60 -14.77 18.74
CA ASN A 261 -13.12 -16.12 18.42
C ASN A 261 -11.88 -16.57 19.22
N THR A 262 -11.57 -15.95 20.35
CA THR A 262 -10.48 -16.44 21.22
C THR A 262 -10.85 -17.73 21.94
N LYS A 263 -9.87 -18.58 22.22
CA LYS A 263 -10.04 -19.76 23.08
C LYS A 263 -9.67 -19.39 24.51
N LEU A 264 -10.63 -19.42 25.43
CA LEU A 264 -10.45 -19.09 26.85
C LEU A 264 -10.63 -20.30 27.77
N ASP A 265 -10.72 -21.51 27.20
CA ASP A 265 -10.87 -22.75 27.95
C ASP A 265 -9.86 -22.84 29.09
N THR A 266 -10.37 -22.94 30.33
CA THR A 266 -9.58 -23.02 31.58
C THR A 266 -8.65 -21.83 31.87
N ALA A 267 -8.82 -20.69 31.20
CA ALA A 267 -8.11 -19.46 31.52
C ALA A 267 -8.60 -18.86 32.84
N SER A 268 -7.69 -18.27 33.63
CA SER A 268 -8.07 -17.53 34.85
C SER A 268 -8.25 -16.05 34.51
N LEU A 269 -9.49 -15.55 34.59
CA LEU A 269 -9.86 -14.16 34.31
C LEU A 269 -10.26 -13.39 35.58
N SER A 270 -9.89 -13.90 36.76
CA SER A 270 -10.24 -13.27 38.04
C SER A 270 -9.74 -11.82 38.10
N GLY A 271 -10.60 -10.89 38.52
CA GLY A 271 -10.25 -9.47 38.62
C GLY A 271 -9.99 -8.75 37.29
N THR A 272 -10.29 -9.37 36.14
CA THR A 272 -10.03 -8.73 34.84
C THR A 272 -11.03 -7.63 34.54
N ASN A 273 -10.58 -6.60 33.81
CA ASN A 273 -11.45 -5.55 33.30
C ASN A 273 -11.74 -5.79 31.82
N LEU A 274 -12.96 -6.21 31.49
CA LEU A 274 -13.41 -6.44 30.11
C LEU A 274 -14.34 -5.34 29.60
N THR A 275 -14.41 -4.20 30.28
CA THR A 275 -15.28 -3.08 29.88
C THR A 275 -15.12 -2.73 28.40
N ARG A 276 -16.22 -2.70 27.64
CA ARG A 276 -16.26 -2.43 26.19
C ARG A 276 -15.49 -3.42 25.32
N ALA A 277 -15.03 -4.55 25.86
CA ALA A 277 -14.38 -5.60 25.08
C ALA A 277 -15.39 -6.37 24.23
N ASN A 278 -14.90 -7.04 23.19
CA ASN A 278 -15.72 -7.84 22.29
C ASN A 278 -15.30 -9.31 22.29
N LEU A 279 -16.05 -10.17 22.99
CA LEU A 279 -15.83 -11.61 23.09
C LEU A 279 -16.67 -12.42 22.10
N ARG A 280 -17.33 -11.81 21.11
CA ARG A 280 -18.25 -12.54 20.21
C ARG A 280 -17.54 -13.76 19.59
N GLY A 281 -18.14 -14.94 19.73
CA GLY A 281 -17.61 -16.20 19.23
C GLY A 281 -16.44 -16.78 20.03
N ALA A 282 -16.01 -16.17 21.14
CA ALA A 282 -15.01 -16.76 22.02
C ALA A 282 -15.53 -18.06 22.65
N THR A 283 -14.65 -19.05 22.85
CA THR A 283 -14.98 -20.34 23.47
C THR A 283 -14.43 -20.43 24.89
N GLY A 284 -15.07 -21.24 25.74
CA GLY A 284 -14.58 -21.50 27.10
C GLY A 284 -14.70 -20.32 28.07
N PHE A 285 -15.44 -19.27 27.71
CA PHE A 285 -15.69 -18.11 28.57
C PHE A 285 -17.04 -18.25 29.29
N PHE A 286 -16.98 -18.38 30.61
CA PHE A 286 -18.15 -18.43 31.48
C PHE A 286 -18.00 -17.36 32.58
N PRO A 287 -18.73 -16.23 32.50
CA PRO A 287 -18.57 -15.12 33.44
C PRO A 287 -18.63 -15.51 34.91
N ASN A 288 -19.51 -16.45 35.25
CA ASN A 288 -19.75 -16.90 36.62
C ASN A 288 -18.59 -17.71 37.23
N ASP A 289 -17.65 -18.18 36.39
CA ASP A 289 -16.49 -18.95 36.84
C ASP A 289 -15.34 -18.04 37.31
N HIS A 290 -15.51 -16.71 37.23
CA HIS A 290 -14.45 -15.75 37.48
C HIS A 290 -14.88 -14.69 38.49
N GLU A 291 -14.23 -14.70 39.66
CA GLU A 291 -14.46 -13.70 40.70
C GLU A 291 -13.91 -12.32 40.28
N GLY A 292 -14.67 -11.25 40.52
CA GLY A 292 -14.22 -9.86 40.35
C GLY A 292 -14.03 -9.39 38.91
N ILE A 293 -14.57 -10.11 37.93
CA ILE A 293 -14.56 -9.70 36.52
C ILE A 293 -15.46 -8.47 36.31
N LEU A 294 -14.96 -7.47 35.58
CA LEU A 294 -15.73 -6.29 35.22
C LEU A 294 -16.24 -6.44 33.79
N LEU A 295 -17.56 -6.52 33.64
CA LEU A 295 -18.25 -6.64 32.35
C LEU A 295 -19.17 -5.45 32.17
N HIS A 296 -18.63 -4.29 31.80
CA HIS A 296 -19.45 -3.12 31.46
C HIS A 296 -19.48 -2.89 29.95
N GLN A 297 -20.64 -2.84 29.32
CA GLN A 297 -20.79 -2.70 27.86
C GLN A 297 -19.96 -3.74 27.05
N THR A 298 -19.80 -4.94 27.60
CA THR A 298 -18.97 -5.99 27.01
C THR A 298 -19.81 -6.84 26.06
N THR A 299 -19.37 -7.07 24.83
CA THR A 299 -20.05 -8.03 23.96
C THR A 299 -19.64 -9.44 24.37
N LEU A 300 -20.59 -10.26 24.81
CA LEU A 300 -20.40 -11.64 25.25
C LEU A 300 -20.27 -12.62 24.06
N PRO A 301 -19.85 -13.88 24.30
CA PRO A 301 -19.67 -14.87 23.23
C PRO A 301 -20.87 -15.08 22.31
N ASP A 302 -22.08 -15.05 22.85
CA ASP A 302 -23.33 -15.19 22.09
C ASP A 302 -23.73 -13.91 21.34
N GLY A 303 -22.98 -12.82 21.52
CA GLY A 303 -23.22 -11.52 20.92
C GLY A 303 -24.16 -10.61 21.71
N THR A 304 -24.64 -11.03 22.88
CA THR A 304 -25.34 -10.14 23.82
C THR A 304 -24.36 -9.12 24.42
N VAL A 305 -24.87 -8.02 24.96
CA VAL A 305 -24.04 -6.97 25.57
C VAL A 305 -24.36 -6.91 27.06
N SER A 306 -23.33 -6.92 27.89
CA SER A 306 -23.47 -6.72 29.33
C SER A 306 -23.91 -5.29 29.66
N ASP A 307 -24.37 -5.08 30.89
CA ASP A 307 -24.88 -3.80 31.40
C ASP A 307 -23.88 -2.65 31.34
#